data_AF-A0A5Q2F8I7-F1
#
_entry.id   AF-A0A5Q2F8I7-F1
#
_cell.length_a   1.000
_cell.length_b   1.000
_cell.length_c   1.000
_cell.angle_alpha   90.00
_cell.angle_beta   90.00
_cell.angle_gamma   90.00
#
_symmetry.space_group_name_H-M   'P 1'
#
loop_
_entity.id
_entity.type
_entity.pdbx_description
1 polymer ?
#
loop_
_entity_poly.entity_id
_entity_poly.type
_entity_poly.pdbx_seq_one_letter_code
_entity_poly.pdbx_strand_id
1 'polypeptide(L)'
;MAAPRPELEGEDSPEAEAPADPTAGGASGRWQLALPHRVHDGTFHAAVRRLADAGVTPEALLEAYADGGDALYRCAVAAGDPLGRPSAPVDDAGPRRTGRRAARGWAEEYGGCLAVALVAAEIGALTMHLGARAAFVRARAVRDLLLEWPAATLAEDLGVARQKVYDIGRRGGSPDFIATTPWAPLDASQPATDAHAAPTAGHASDRARSSLWAGPTWFTG
;
A
#
# COMPACT_ATOMS: atom_id res chain seq x y z
N MET A 1 45.42 51.91 37.54
CA MET A 1 45.65 50.44 37.59
C MET A 1 44.66 49.89 38.60
N ALA A 2 43.74 48.97 38.34
CA ALA A 2 43.37 48.19 37.16
C ALA A 2 41.86 47.85 37.28
N ALA A 3 41.22 47.60 36.15
CA ALA A 3 39.77 47.48 35.95
C ALA A 3 39.10 46.27 36.65
N PRO A 4 37.79 46.31 36.91
CA PRO A 4 37.02 45.13 37.35
C PRO A 4 36.85 44.12 36.20
N ARG A 5 36.92 42.83 36.56
CA ARG A 5 36.71 41.66 35.69
C ARG A 5 35.30 41.68 35.06
N PRO A 6 35.14 41.39 33.76
CA PRO A 6 33.84 41.06 33.20
C PRO A 6 33.44 39.63 33.59
N GLU A 7 32.21 39.49 34.07
CA GLU A 7 31.49 38.23 34.24
C GLU A 7 31.28 37.61 32.85
N LEU A 8 31.60 36.33 32.71
CA LEU A 8 31.33 35.57 31.49
C LEU A 8 29.84 35.25 31.47
N GLU A 9 29.10 36.04 30.71
CA GLU A 9 27.72 35.79 30.31
C GLU A 9 27.63 34.44 29.57
N GLY A 10 26.53 33.74 29.84
CA GLY A 10 26.28 32.37 29.42
C GLY A 10 26.37 32.16 27.91
N GLU A 11 27.07 31.09 27.55
CA GLU A 11 26.92 30.44 26.27
C GLU A 11 25.64 29.60 26.33
N ASP A 12 24.51 30.23 25.95
CA ASP A 12 23.33 29.54 25.45
C ASP A 12 23.76 28.78 24.18
N SER A 13 24.21 27.54 24.37
CA SER A 13 24.32 26.58 23.29
C SER A 13 22.91 26.30 22.78
N PRO A 14 22.62 26.46 21.47
CA PRO A 14 21.36 25.99 20.93
C PRO A 14 21.35 24.47 21.08
N GLU A 15 20.57 23.99 22.03
CA GLU A 15 20.20 22.59 22.18
C GLU A 15 19.64 22.15 20.83
N ALA A 16 20.43 21.36 20.09
CA ALA A 16 20.03 20.80 18.82
C ALA A 16 18.75 20.01 19.08
N GLU A 17 17.62 20.58 18.66
CA GLU A 17 16.28 20.05 18.82
C GLU A 17 16.32 18.58 18.37
N ALA A 18 16.30 17.66 19.34
CA ALA A 18 16.32 16.24 19.07
C ALA A 18 15.15 15.93 18.11
N PRO A 19 15.36 15.12 17.06
CA PRO A 19 14.31 14.85 16.10
C PRO A 19 13.08 14.35 16.85
N ALA A 20 11.97 15.08 16.74
CA ALA A 20 10.73 14.78 17.41
C ALA A 20 10.39 13.31 17.23
N ASP A 21 10.13 12.60 18.33
CA ASP A 21 9.75 11.19 18.26
C ASP A 21 8.50 11.05 17.37
N PRO A 22 8.61 10.40 16.20
CA PRO A 22 7.49 10.26 15.27
C PRO A 22 6.34 9.43 15.85
N THR A 23 6.52 8.85 17.04
CA THR A 23 5.49 8.11 17.80
C THR A 23 4.78 8.94 18.88
N ALA A 24 5.10 10.23 19.04
CA ALA A 24 4.34 11.14 19.91
C ALA A 24 2.86 11.18 19.51
N GLY A 25 1.95 11.27 20.48
CA GLY A 25 0.53 10.87 20.34
C GLY A 25 -0.25 11.40 19.12
N GLY A 26 0.05 12.60 18.62
CA GLY A 26 -0.55 13.13 17.38
C GLY A 26 0.04 12.56 16.08
N ALA A 27 1.37 12.39 16.02
CA ALA A 27 2.06 11.76 14.90
C ALA A 27 1.75 10.25 14.83
N SER A 28 1.60 9.60 15.99
CA SER A 28 1.20 8.19 16.10
C SER A 28 -0.16 7.93 15.43
N GLY A 29 -1.14 8.81 15.62
CA GLY A 29 -2.46 8.70 14.97
C GLY A 29 -2.39 8.80 13.44
N ARG A 30 -1.59 9.72 12.90
CA ARG A 30 -1.38 9.84 11.45
C ARG A 30 -0.68 8.61 10.87
N TRP A 31 0.32 8.08 11.55
CA TRP A 31 0.98 6.84 11.14
C TRP A 31 0.07 5.62 11.22
N GLN A 32 -0.83 5.54 12.20
CA GLN A 32 -1.85 4.48 12.26
C GLN A 32 -2.79 4.53 11.06
N LEU A 33 -3.19 5.73 10.62
CA LEU A 33 -3.99 5.91 9.40
C LEU A 33 -3.22 5.52 8.14
N ALA A 34 -1.92 5.80 8.08
CA ALA A 34 -1.06 5.47 6.95
C ALA A 34 -0.59 4.00 6.94
N LEU A 35 -0.69 3.27 8.05
CA LEU A 35 -0.27 1.86 8.12
C LEU A 35 -1.30 0.98 8.83
N PRO A 36 -2.58 0.99 8.41
CA PRO A 36 -3.62 0.21 9.07
C PRO A 36 -3.33 -1.29 9.03
N HIS A 37 -2.58 -1.75 8.02
CA HIS A 37 -2.13 -3.15 7.87
C HIS A 37 -1.03 -3.59 8.81
N ARG A 38 -0.34 -2.65 9.47
CA ARG A 38 0.76 -2.97 10.39
C ARG A 38 0.35 -2.91 11.86
N VAL A 39 -0.81 -2.32 12.17
CA VAL A 39 -1.24 -2.06 13.56
C VAL A 39 -1.32 -3.35 14.40
N HIS A 40 -1.66 -4.48 13.77
CA HIS A 40 -1.87 -5.75 14.46
C HIS A 40 -0.77 -6.80 14.21
N ASP A 41 0.20 -6.54 13.33
CA ASP A 41 1.25 -7.51 12.97
C ASP A 41 2.53 -7.40 13.84
N GLY A 42 2.55 -6.44 14.77
CA GLY A 42 3.68 -6.17 15.66
C GLY A 42 4.86 -5.44 15.00
N THR A 43 4.76 -5.12 13.70
CA THR A 43 5.83 -4.46 12.94
C THR A 43 5.63 -2.95 12.76
N PHE A 44 4.48 -2.40 13.20
CA PHE A 44 4.10 -1.00 13.08
C PHE A 44 5.23 -0.02 13.43
N HIS A 45 5.75 -0.05 14.66
CA HIS A 45 6.78 0.90 15.10
C HIS A 45 8.09 0.78 14.30
N ALA A 46 8.47 -0.44 13.90
CA ALA A 46 9.65 -0.66 13.09
C ALA A 46 9.47 -0.17 11.64
N ALA A 47 8.25 -0.23 11.09
CA ALA A 47 7.93 0.35 9.80
C ALA A 47 7.93 1.89 9.87
N VAL A 48 7.26 2.48 10.87
CA VAL A 48 7.24 3.94 11.11
C VAL A 48 8.66 4.48 11.21
N ARG A 49 9.51 3.86 12.04
CA ARG A 49 10.90 4.31 12.19
C ARG A 49 11.67 4.28 10.87
N ARG A 50 11.59 3.18 10.10
CA ARG A 50 12.29 3.08 8.80
C ARG A 50 11.82 4.12 7.79
N LEU A 51 10.52 4.41 7.76
CA LEU A 51 9.94 5.42 6.87
C LEU A 51 10.37 6.83 7.30
N ALA A 52 10.26 7.15 8.59
CA ALA A 52 10.66 8.43 9.14
C ALA A 52 12.18 8.69 8.98
N ASP A 53 13.02 7.69 9.25
CA ASP A 53 14.48 7.76 9.04
C ASP A 53 14.85 8.00 7.57
N ALA A 54 13.98 7.57 6.63
CA ALA A 54 14.13 7.82 5.19
C ALA A 54 13.49 9.15 4.73
N GLY A 55 12.94 9.95 5.66
CA GLY A 55 12.29 11.22 5.35
C GLY A 55 10.86 11.09 4.79
N VAL A 56 10.26 9.92 4.85
CA VAL A 56 8.87 9.69 4.41
C VAL A 56 7.92 10.14 5.52
N THR A 57 6.99 11.03 5.17
CA THR A 57 5.91 11.47 6.07
C THR A 57 4.67 10.57 5.91
N PRO A 58 3.78 10.51 6.91
CA PRO A 58 2.53 9.76 6.76
C PRO A 58 1.64 10.35 5.65
N GLU A 59 1.69 11.66 5.42
CA GLU A 59 0.97 12.33 4.33
C GLU A 59 1.47 11.88 2.96
N ALA A 60 2.79 11.85 2.73
CA ALA A 60 3.36 11.39 1.46
C ALA A 60 3.01 9.92 1.18
N LEU A 61 2.97 9.08 2.21
CA LEU A 61 2.54 7.69 2.08
C LEU A 61 1.04 7.56 1.73
N LEU A 62 0.18 8.38 2.36
CA LEU A 62 -1.24 8.42 2.05
C LEU A 62 -1.52 8.91 0.62
N GLU A 63 -0.78 9.92 0.15
CA GLU A 63 -0.84 10.39 -1.24
C GLU A 63 -0.45 9.28 -2.22
N ALA A 64 0.62 8.56 -1.93
CA ALA A 64 1.06 7.42 -2.74
C ALA A 64 0.06 6.24 -2.73
N TYR A 65 -0.73 6.07 -1.67
CA TYR A 65 -1.83 5.10 -1.73
C TYR A 65 -3.01 5.60 -2.55
N ALA A 66 -3.31 6.89 -2.50
CA ALA A 66 -4.46 7.46 -3.19
C ALA A 66 -4.35 7.30 -4.72
N ASP A 67 -3.14 7.35 -5.27
CA ASP A 67 -2.87 7.10 -6.69
C ASP A 67 -2.34 5.67 -6.97
N GLY A 68 -2.27 4.80 -5.95
CA GLY A 68 -1.78 3.43 -6.09
C GLY A 68 -0.29 3.32 -6.44
N GLY A 69 0.49 4.40 -6.31
CA GLY A 69 1.90 4.46 -6.70
C GLY A 69 2.10 4.86 -8.17
N ASP A 70 1.08 5.31 -8.86
CA ASP A 70 1.15 5.70 -10.27
C ASP A 70 2.19 6.80 -10.53
N ALA A 71 2.29 7.81 -9.66
CA ALA A 71 3.32 8.84 -9.77
C ALA A 71 4.73 8.25 -9.67
N LEU A 72 4.99 7.40 -8.67
CA LEU A 72 6.27 6.71 -8.50
C LEU A 72 6.62 5.82 -9.70
N TYR A 73 5.63 5.10 -10.22
CA TYR A 73 5.79 4.27 -11.41
C TYR A 73 6.18 5.10 -12.64
N ARG A 74 5.48 6.22 -12.90
CA ARG A 74 5.79 7.12 -14.01
C ARG A 74 7.19 7.71 -13.89
N CYS A 75 7.59 8.16 -12.69
CA CYS A 75 8.94 8.71 -12.47
C CYS A 75 10.02 7.63 -12.68
N ALA A 76 9.80 6.41 -12.20
CA ALA A 76 10.71 5.28 -12.41
C ALA A 76 10.85 4.90 -13.89
N VAL A 77 9.74 4.86 -14.65
CA VAL A 77 9.76 4.60 -16.10
C VAL A 77 10.47 5.72 -16.86
N ALA A 78 10.20 6.98 -16.51
CA ALA A 78 10.82 8.15 -17.15
C ALA A 78 12.34 8.22 -16.88
N ALA A 79 12.80 7.72 -15.74
CA ALA A 79 14.22 7.63 -15.40
C ALA A 79 14.98 6.58 -16.24
N GLY A 80 14.26 5.68 -16.92
CA GLY A 80 14.84 4.58 -17.69
C GLY A 80 15.39 3.45 -16.81
N ASP A 81 15.82 2.35 -17.44
CA ASP A 81 16.32 1.18 -16.73
C ASP A 81 17.78 1.38 -16.24
N PRO A 82 18.06 1.42 -14.92
CA PRO A 82 19.43 1.45 -14.40
C PRO A 82 20.16 0.09 -14.48
N LEU A 83 19.44 -1.02 -14.74
CA LEU A 83 19.96 -2.39 -14.86
C LEU A 83 19.92 -2.95 -16.29
N GLY A 84 19.40 -2.17 -17.23
CA GLY A 84 19.38 -2.46 -18.66
C GLY A 84 20.76 -2.25 -19.26
N ARG A 85 21.47 -3.36 -19.51
CA ARG A 85 22.79 -3.37 -20.18
C ARG A 85 22.74 -2.83 -21.62
N PRO A 86 23.91 -2.48 -22.22
CA PRO A 86 24.23 -1.16 -22.75
C PRO A 86 23.82 -0.96 -24.21
N SER A 87 23.43 0.26 -24.55
CA SER A 87 23.43 0.74 -25.94
C SER A 87 24.67 1.60 -26.19
N ALA A 88 25.85 0.99 -26.36
CA ALA A 88 27.00 1.46 -27.17
C ALA A 88 28.30 0.69 -26.83
N PRO A 89 29.24 0.55 -27.78
CA PRO A 89 30.61 0.11 -27.49
C PRO A 89 31.24 1.08 -26.50
N VAL A 90 31.94 0.53 -25.52
CA VAL A 90 32.70 1.29 -24.53
C VAL A 90 33.96 1.84 -25.23
N ASP A 91 33.91 3.10 -25.64
CA ASP A 91 35.14 3.89 -25.77
C ASP A 91 35.56 4.31 -24.35
N ASP A 92 36.72 3.82 -23.94
CA ASP A 92 37.30 4.03 -22.61
C ASP A 92 38.07 5.35 -22.57
N ALA A 93 37.37 6.47 -22.35
CA ALA A 93 37.98 7.73 -21.93
C ALA A 93 36.96 8.70 -21.29
N GLY A 94 36.98 8.85 -19.96
CA GLY A 94 36.35 10.00 -19.27
C GLY A 94 35.09 9.73 -18.43
N PRO A 95 34.71 10.63 -17.51
CA PRO A 95 34.27 10.24 -16.16
C PRO A 95 32.81 9.78 -16.09
N ARG A 96 32.60 8.48 -15.84
CA ARG A 96 31.28 7.85 -15.61
C ARG A 96 30.68 8.13 -14.21
N ARG A 97 30.74 9.37 -13.73
CA ARG A 97 30.15 9.77 -12.43
C ARG A 97 28.82 10.52 -12.54
N THR A 98 28.44 11.01 -13.72
CA THR A 98 27.22 11.83 -13.92
C THR A 98 25.97 10.98 -14.13
N GLY A 99 26.03 9.89 -14.91
CA GLY A 99 24.87 9.04 -15.22
C GLY A 99 24.29 8.29 -14.00
N ARG A 100 25.13 7.84 -13.07
CA ARG A 100 24.69 7.14 -11.85
C ARG A 100 24.08 8.08 -10.80
N ARG A 101 24.30 9.39 -10.93
CA ARG A 101 23.74 10.44 -10.07
C ARG A 101 22.42 10.94 -10.64
N ALA A 102 22.31 11.12 -11.97
CA ALA A 102 21.04 11.38 -12.64
C ALA A 102 20.02 10.24 -12.48
N ALA A 103 20.46 8.98 -12.55
CA ALA A 103 19.63 7.81 -12.24
C ALA A 103 19.20 7.70 -10.77
N ARG A 104 19.75 8.53 -9.87
CA ARG A 104 19.30 8.71 -8.48
C ARG A 104 18.47 9.99 -8.30
N GLY A 105 18.60 10.95 -9.22
CA GLY A 105 17.96 12.27 -9.19
C GLY A 105 16.44 12.20 -9.28
N TRP A 106 15.89 11.24 -10.02
CA TRP A 106 14.44 11.08 -10.16
C TRP A 106 13.73 10.81 -8.83
N ALA A 107 14.44 10.24 -7.85
CA ALA A 107 13.88 9.92 -6.55
C ALA A 107 14.13 11.03 -5.51
N GLU A 108 14.88 12.09 -5.84
CA GLU A 108 15.24 13.16 -4.89
C GLU A 108 14.01 13.88 -4.35
N GLU A 109 12.98 14.10 -5.17
CA GLU A 109 11.71 14.71 -4.76
C GLU A 109 10.94 13.87 -3.72
N TYR A 110 11.23 12.57 -3.65
CA TYR A 110 10.62 11.61 -2.74
C TYR A 110 11.51 11.27 -1.53
N GLY A 111 12.64 11.96 -1.32
CA GLY A 111 13.60 11.62 -0.25
C GLY A 111 14.65 10.57 -0.64
N GLY A 112 14.77 10.27 -1.94
CA GLY A 112 15.77 9.37 -2.50
C GLY A 112 15.28 7.93 -2.72
N CYS A 113 16.12 7.10 -3.34
CA CYS A 113 15.72 5.75 -3.76
C CYS A 113 15.30 4.83 -2.60
N LEU A 114 15.83 5.03 -1.39
CA LEU A 114 15.41 4.26 -0.21
C LEU A 114 13.98 4.57 0.18
N ALA A 115 13.62 5.86 0.25
CA ALA A 115 12.26 6.30 0.55
C ALA A 115 11.27 5.73 -0.47
N VAL A 116 11.57 5.84 -1.78
CA VAL A 116 10.73 5.25 -2.84
C VAL A 116 10.58 3.74 -2.69
N ALA A 117 11.66 3.01 -2.40
CA ALA A 117 11.60 1.56 -2.21
C ALA A 117 10.73 1.16 -1.01
N LEU A 118 10.81 1.91 0.10
CA LEU A 118 9.98 1.67 1.28
C LEU A 118 8.50 1.98 1.00
N VAL A 119 8.20 3.09 0.33
CA VAL A 119 6.81 3.44 -0.06
C VAL A 119 6.24 2.37 -0.99
N ALA A 120 6.97 1.96 -2.02
CA ALA A 120 6.55 0.90 -2.94
C ALA A 120 6.33 -0.45 -2.22
N ALA A 121 7.16 -0.77 -1.21
CA ALA A 121 6.98 -1.95 -0.39
C ALA A 121 5.69 -1.90 0.44
N GLU A 122 5.34 -0.74 1.00
CA GLU A 122 4.09 -0.60 1.76
C GLU A 122 2.85 -0.59 0.86
N ILE A 123 2.92 -0.03 -0.36
CA ILE A 123 1.86 -0.18 -1.38
C ILE A 123 1.63 -1.66 -1.70
N GLY A 124 2.71 -2.43 -1.90
CA GLY A 124 2.64 -3.87 -2.12
C GLY A 124 2.02 -4.61 -0.93
N ALA A 125 2.43 -4.27 0.30
CA ALA A 125 1.86 -4.83 1.52
C ALA A 125 0.36 -4.56 1.63
N LEU A 126 -0.05 -3.31 1.47
CA LEU A 126 -1.46 -2.92 1.48
C LEU A 126 -2.26 -3.69 0.41
N THR A 127 -1.72 -3.80 -0.80
CA THR A 127 -2.35 -4.55 -1.91
C THR A 127 -2.56 -6.02 -1.55
N MET A 128 -1.60 -6.66 -0.88
CA MET A 128 -1.77 -8.04 -0.40
C MET A 128 -2.92 -8.16 0.60
N HIS A 129 -3.03 -7.23 1.56
CA HIS A 129 -4.14 -7.22 2.51
C HIS A 129 -5.48 -7.01 1.82
N LEU A 130 -5.57 -6.09 0.85
CA LEU A 130 -6.79 -5.85 0.08
C LEU A 130 -7.19 -7.05 -0.78
N GLY A 131 -6.23 -7.69 -1.45
CA GLY A 131 -6.45 -8.92 -2.20
C GLY A 131 -6.96 -10.06 -1.32
N ALA A 132 -6.41 -10.19 -0.12
CA ALA A 132 -6.83 -11.21 0.83
C ALA A 132 -8.26 -10.96 1.37
N ARG A 133 -8.62 -9.70 1.65
CA ARG A 133 -10.00 -9.31 1.99
C ARG A 133 -10.98 -9.65 0.86
N ALA A 134 -10.65 -9.25 -0.36
CA ALA A 134 -11.49 -9.54 -1.53
C ALA A 134 -11.65 -11.06 -1.75
N ALA A 135 -10.57 -11.83 -1.57
CA ALA A 135 -10.60 -13.29 -1.64
C ALA A 135 -11.50 -13.92 -0.57
N PHE A 136 -11.45 -13.41 0.67
CA PHE A 136 -12.34 -13.87 1.75
C PHE A 136 -13.82 -13.62 1.44
N VAL A 137 -14.18 -12.40 1.03
CA VAL A 137 -15.55 -12.03 0.64
C VAL A 137 -16.03 -12.93 -0.50
N ARG A 138 -15.19 -13.12 -1.52
CA ARG A 138 -15.49 -13.98 -2.66
C ARG A 138 -15.68 -15.45 -2.25
N ALA A 139 -14.83 -15.98 -1.37
CA ALA A 139 -14.96 -17.36 -0.87
C ALA A 139 -16.27 -17.56 -0.08
N ARG A 140 -16.62 -16.59 0.77
CA ARG A 140 -17.90 -16.58 1.50
C ARG A 140 -19.10 -16.55 0.56
N ALA A 141 -19.08 -15.67 -0.45
CA ALA A 141 -20.16 -15.54 -1.43
C ALA A 141 -20.32 -16.81 -2.28
N VAL A 142 -19.23 -17.36 -2.81
CA VAL A 142 -19.26 -18.61 -3.61
C VAL A 142 -19.77 -19.79 -2.79
N ARG A 143 -19.41 -19.87 -1.50
CA ARG A 143 -19.91 -20.92 -0.61
C ARG A 143 -21.43 -20.83 -0.40
N ASP A 144 -22.00 -19.63 -0.26
CA ASP A 144 -23.46 -19.48 -0.20
C ASP A 144 -24.12 -19.87 -1.52
N LEU A 145 -23.57 -19.39 -2.64
CA LEU A 145 -24.12 -19.67 -3.96
C LEU A 145 -24.11 -21.18 -4.27
N LEU A 146 -23.11 -21.93 -3.81
CA LEU A 146 -23.06 -23.39 -3.97
C LEU A 146 -24.14 -24.15 -3.19
N LEU A 147 -24.84 -23.51 -2.24
CA LEU A 147 -26.00 -24.07 -1.56
C LEU A 147 -27.27 -23.97 -2.41
N GLU A 148 -27.34 -22.98 -3.30
CA GLU A 148 -28.52 -22.65 -4.10
C GLU A 148 -28.40 -23.06 -5.56
N TRP A 149 -27.17 -23.05 -6.11
CA TRP A 149 -26.90 -23.23 -7.53
C TRP A 149 -25.85 -24.32 -7.80
N PRO A 150 -25.99 -25.07 -8.91
CA PRO A 150 -24.96 -26.02 -9.34
C PRO A 150 -23.66 -25.30 -9.69
N ALA A 151 -22.53 -25.92 -9.33
CA ALA A 151 -21.19 -25.37 -9.61
C ALA A 151 -20.91 -25.16 -11.11
N ALA A 152 -21.58 -25.87 -12.01
CA ALA A 152 -21.42 -25.70 -13.45
C ALA A 152 -22.02 -24.37 -13.94
N THR A 153 -23.20 -23.99 -13.44
CA THR A 153 -23.84 -22.71 -13.73
C THR A 153 -22.99 -21.55 -13.21
N LEU A 154 -22.53 -21.65 -11.95
CA LEU A 154 -21.64 -20.64 -11.36
C LEU A 154 -20.30 -20.51 -12.12
N ALA A 155 -19.78 -21.60 -12.67
CA ALA A 155 -18.55 -21.58 -13.46
C ALA A 155 -18.70 -20.77 -14.75
N GLU A 156 -19.84 -20.93 -15.44
CA GLU A 156 -20.19 -20.17 -16.63
C GLU A 156 -20.35 -18.68 -16.31
N ASP A 157 -21.11 -18.35 -15.26
CA ASP A 157 -21.37 -16.96 -14.85
C ASP A 157 -20.11 -16.24 -14.35
N LEU A 158 -19.22 -16.95 -13.65
CA LEU A 158 -17.96 -16.40 -13.15
C LEU A 158 -16.81 -16.43 -14.18
N GLY A 159 -17.02 -17.07 -15.33
CA GLY A 159 -15.97 -17.24 -16.36
C GLY A 159 -14.76 -18.05 -15.88
N VAL A 160 -14.96 -19.05 -15.01
CA VAL A 160 -13.87 -19.89 -14.47
C VAL A 160 -14.18 -21.37 -14.63
N ALA A 161 -13.17 -22.24 -14.54
CA ALA A 161 -13.40 -23.68 -14.53
C ALA A 161 -14.22 -24.12 -13.30
N ARG A 162 -15.05 -25.16 -13.45
CA ARG A 162 -15.85 -25.74 -12.35
C ARG A 162 -15.01 -26.07 -11.11
N GLN A 163 -13.82 -26.66 -11.29
CA GLN A 163 -12.92 -26.97 -10.17
C GLN A 163 -12.51 -25.70 -9.40
N LYS A 164 -12.31 -24.58 -10.13
CA LYS A 164 -11.95 -23.29 -9.53
C LYS A 164 -13.07 -22.76 -8.64
N VAL A 165 -14.34 -22.98 -8.97
CA VAL A 165 -15.50 -22.60 -8.13
C VAL A 165 -15.39 -23.27 -6.75
N TYR A 166 -15.14 -24.58 -6.71
CA TYR A 166 -14.95 -25.29 -5.45
C TYR A 166 -13.70 -24.81 -4.70
N ASP A 167 -12.59 -24.58 -5.41
CA ASP A 167 -11.36 -24.08 -4.79
C ASP A 167 -11.56 -22.71 -4.14
N ILE A 168 -12.32 -21.81 -4.78
CA ILE A 168 -12.67 -20.49 -4.23
C ILE A 168 -13.48 -20.66 -2.95
N GLY A 169 -14.53 -21.49 -2.97
CA GLY A 169 -15.37 -21.71 -1.79
C GLY A 169 -14.63 -22.38 -0.62
N ARG A 170 -13.65 -23.25 -0.93
CA ARG A 170 -12.87 -24.00 0.08
C ARG A 170 -11.78 -23.17 0.74
N ARG A 171 -11.09 -22.30 0.00
CA ARG A 171 -9.92 -21.54 0.50
C ARG A 171 -10.30 -20.29 1.33
N GLY A 172 -11.40 -20.33 2.07
CA GLY A 172 -11.79 -19.22 2.97
C GLY A 172 -10.63 -18.84 3.90
N GLY A 173 -10.13 -17.62 3.76
CA GLY A 173 -8.98 -17.11 4.54
C GLY A 173 -9.33 -16.81 6.00
N SER A 174 -8.31 -16.52 6.82
CA SER A 174 -8.49 -15.95 8.16
C SER A 174 -9.16 -14.58 8.07
N PRO A 175 -10.05 -14.17 8.98
CA PRO A 175 -10.63 -12.82 8.98
C PRO A 175 -9.64 -11.71 9.40
N ASP A 176 -8.40 -12.06 9.77
CA ASP A 176 -7.37 -11.12 10.24
C ASP A 176 -6.75 -10.28 9.10
N PHE A 177 -7.57 -9.45 8.47
CA PHE A 177 -7.12 -8.45 7.50
C PHE A 177 -7.56 -7.05 7.93
N ILE A 178 -6.98 -6.02 7.30
CA ILE A 178 -7.32 -4.62 7.61
C ILE A 178 -8.84 -4.38 7.59
N ALA A 179 -9.36 -3.75 8.64
CA ALA A 179 -10.79 -3.46 8.74
C ALA A 179 -11.19 -2.35 7.75
N THR A 180 -10.38 -1.30 7.65
CA THR A 180 -10.64 -0.10 6.84
C THR A 180 -9.52 0.13 5.83
N THR A 181 -9.86 0.75 4.70
CA THR A 181 -8.86 1.25 3.74
C THR A 181 -8.28 2.57 4.23
N PRO A 182 -7.00 2.88 3.96
CA PRO A 182 -6.37 4.10 4.45
C PRO A 182 -6.96 5.38 3.85
N TRP A 183 -7.64 5.29 2.69
CA TRP A 183 -8.35 6.39 2.04
C TRP A 183 -9.84 6.50 2.41
N ALA A 184 -10.33 5.69 3.36
CA ALA A 184 -11.71 5.84 3.82
C ALA A 184 -11.86 7.16 4.61
N PRO A 185 -12.91 7.97 4.37
CA PRO A 185 -13.16 9.16 5.17
C PRO A 185 -13.28 8.81 6.65
N LEU A 186 -12.68 9.63 7.53
CA LEU A 186 -12.64 9.47 8.99
C LEU A 186 -14.02 9.46 9.70
N ASP A 187 -15.13 9.58 8.96
CA ASP A 187 -16.48 9.73 9.51
C ASP A 187 -17.37 8.48 9.37
N ALA A 188 -16.81 7.33 8.97
CA ALA A 188 -17.55 6.07 9.02
C ALA A 188 -17.37 5.41 10.40
N SER A 189 -17.93 6.04 11.44
CA SER A 189 -18.43 5.27 12.58
C SER A 189 -19.50 4.31 12.04
N GLN A 190 -19.11 3.12 11.58
CA GLN A 190 -20.10 2.10 11.29
C GLN A 190 -20.74 1.71 12.62
N PRO A 191 -22.06 1.90 12.81
CA PRO A 191 -22.72 1.19 13.89
C PRO A 191 -22.50 -0.29 13.61
N ALA A 192 -22.09 -1.04 14.64
CA ALA A 192 -22.21 -2.49 14.63
C ALA A 192 -23.66 -2.79 14.26
N THR A 193 -23.90 -3.13 13.00
CA THR A 193 -25.25 -3.42 12.55
C THR A 193 -25.49 -4.85 12.99
N ASP A 194 -26.20 -4.95 14.11
CA ASP A 194 -26.87 -6.14 14.54
C ASP A 194 -27.63 -6.81 13.38
N ALA A 195 -27.67 -8.13 13.49
CA ALA A 195 -28.42 -9.12 12.74
C ALA A 195 -29.60 -8.67 11.84
N HIS A 196 -29.70 -9.40 10.72
CA HIS A 196 -30.93 -9.71 9.97
C HIS A 196 -31.68 -8.59 9.24
N ALA A 197 -31.39 -8.49 7.93
CA ALA A 197 -32.44 -8.42 6.93
C ALA A 197 -32.05 -9.31 5.74
N ALA A 198 -32.69 -10.47 5.64
CA ALA A 198 -32.63 -11.31 4.45
C ALA A 198 -33.28 -10.55 3.27
N PRO A 199 -32.68 -10.54 2.06
CA PRO A 199 -33.42 -10.13 0.89
C PRO A 199 -34.47 -11.21 0.57
N THR A 200 -35.73 -10.80 0.60
CA THR A 200 -36.88 -11.58 0.16
C THR A 200 -36.68 -12.05 -1.27
N ALA A 201 -36.81 -13.36 -1.47
CA ALA A 201 -36.80 -14.01 -2.77
C ALA A 201 -37.93 -13.46 -3.66
N GLY A 202 -37.53 -12.88 -4.79
CA GLY A 202 -38.40 -12.59 -5.93
C GLY A 202 -37.62 -12.91 -7.21
N HIS A 203 -37.71 -14.16 -7.66
CA HIS A 203 -37.21 -14.56 -8.97
C HIS A 203 -38.00 -13.83 -10.07
N ALA A 204 -37.31 -13.06 -10.90
CA ALA A 204 -37.74 -12.82 -12.26
C ALA A 204 -36.52 -12.91 -13.16
N SER A 205 -36.51 -13.96 -13.97
CA SER A 205 -35.64 -14.18 -15.10
C SER A 205 -35.51 -12.89 -15.93
N ASP A 206 -34.30 -12.38 -16.09
CA ASP A 206 -33.99 -11.63 -17.30
C ASP A 206 -32.59 -11.97 -17.80
N ARG A 207 -32.60 -12.71 -18.90
CA ARG A 207 -31.45 -13.24 -19.60
C ARG A 207 -30.92 -12.15 -20.52
N ALA A 208 -30.23 -11.15 -19.97
CA ALA A 208 -29.63 -10.08 -20.77
C ALA A 208 -28.46 -9.36 -20.07
N ARG A 209 -27.34 -10.05 -19.78
CA ARG A 209 -26.05 -9.38 -19.52
C ARG A 209 -24.86 -10.17 -20.08
N SER A 210 -24.75 -10.20 -21.40
CA SER A 210 -23.47 -10.42 -22.06
C SER A 210 -22.59 -9.16 -21.91
N SER A 211 -21.30 -9.37 -21.65
CA SER A 211 -20.16 -8.45 -21.94
C SER A 211 -19.64 -7.43 -20.91
N LEU A 212 -19.67 -7.69 -19.59
CA LEU A 212 -18.97 -6.79 -18.63
C LEU A 212 -17.85 -7.42 -17.79
N TRP A 213 -17.50 -8.69 -17.99
CA TRP A 213 -16.38 -9.33 -17.31
C TRP A 213 -15.42 -9.97 -18.31
N ALA A 214 -14.88 -9.17 -19.22
CA ALA A 214 -13.60 -9.48 -19.85
C ALA A 214 -12.47 -9.06 -18.89
N GLY A 215 -12.27 -9.85 -17.83
CA GLY A 215 -11.14 -9.70 -16.91
C GLY A 215 -9.87 -10.32 -17.49
N PRO A 216 -8.68 -9.75 -17.25
CA PRO A 216 -7.45 -10.15 -17.91
C PRO A 216 -6.99 -11.56 -17.50
N THR A 217 -6.60 -12.36 -18.49
CA THR A 217 -6.03 -13.70 -18.34
C THR A 217 -4.57 -13.61 -17.88
N TRP A 218 -4.33 -13.50 -16.58
CA TRP A 218 -3.01 -13.82 -16.03
C TRP A 218 -3.17 -14.62 -14.74
N PHE A 219 -3.06 -15.93 -14.87
CA PHE A 219 -2.39 -16.85 -13.94
C PHE A 219 -2.46 -18.26 -14.52
N THR A 220 -1.52 -18.57 -15.41
CA THR A 220 -1.08 -19.95 -15.68
C THR A 220 0.36 -20.03 -15.22
N GLY A 221 0.56 -20.67 -14.07
CA GLY A 221 1.82 -21.06 -13.47
C GLY A 221 1.52 -22.15 -12.46
#